data_AF-A0A1G9S778-F1
#
_entry.id   AF-A0A1G9S778-F1
#
_cell.length_a   1.000
_cell.length_b   1.000
_cell.length_c   1.000
_cell.angle_alpha   90.00
_cell.angle_beta   90.00
_cell.angle_gamma   90.00
#
_symmetry.space_group_name_H-M   'P 1'
#
loop_
_entity.id
_entity.type
_entity.pdbx_description
1 polymer ?
#
loop_
_entity_poly.entity_id
_entity_poly.type
_entity_poly.pdbx_seq_one_letter_code
_entity_poly.pdbx_strand_id
1 'polypeptide(L)'
;MLTEASYILAGLVEQMPEEIYLDDPAPETGSARTARERRDAAERKRAERARRKAEGIPEPRLVDAAIATALSDLSRRGGLRARVREQRSFEGISYDLGGLLGQAMEELVERRGVAQPQAKAALMQRLGLTRQA
;
A
#
# COMPACT_ATOMS: atom_id res chain seq x y z
N MET A 1 -37.72 -43.32 49.69
CA MET A 1 -38.65 -43.29 48.54
C MET A 1 -38.00 -42.41 47.47
N LEU A 2 -37.49 -43.04 46.41
CA LEU A 2 -36.97 -42.34 45.22
C LEU A 2 -38.15 -42.22 44.25
N THR A 3 -38.56 -40.99 43.95
CA THR A 3 -39.68 -40.69 43.05
C THR A 3 -39.30 -40.99 41.59
N GLU A 4 -40.27 -41.41 40.77
CA GLU A 4 -40.11 -41.83 39.35
C GLU A 4 -39.22 -40.90 38.50
N ALA A 5 -39.15 -39.61 38.83
CA ALA A 5 -38.23 -38.64 38.20
C ALA A 5 -36.73 -39.00 38.29
N SER A 6 -36.33 -39.78 39.29
CA SER A 6 -34.93 -40.21 39.48
C SER A 6 -34.49 -41.30 38.49
N TYR A 7 -35.42 -42.12 37.98
CA TYR A 7 -35.12 -43.12 36.97
C TYR A 7 -35.04 -42.54 35.55
N ILE A 8 -35.82 -41.47 35.28
CA ILE A 8 -35.79 -40.78 33.98
C ILE A 8 -34.42 -40.13 33.75
N LEU A 9 -33.82 -39.53 34.80
CA LEU A 9 -32.49 -38.93 34.73
C LEU A 9 -31.38 -39.98 34.52
N ALA A 10 -31.46 -41.14 35.15
CA ALA A 10 -30.48 -42.21 34.95
C ALA A 10 -30.52 -42.75 33.51
N GLY A 11 -31.72 -42.98 32.96
CA GLY A 11 -31.89 -43.43 31.58
C GLY A 11 -31.47 -42.39 30.53
N LEU A 12 -31.63 -41.10 30.83
CA LEU A 12 -31.18 -40.01 29.95
C LEU A 12 -29.65 -39.89 29.92
N VAL A 13 -28.97 -40.11 31.05
CA VAL A 13 -27.49 -40.09 31.11
C VAL A 13 -26.88 -41.30 30.40
N GLU A 14 -27.49 -42.48 30.47
CA GLU A 14 -27.07 -43.65 29.68
C GLU A 14 -27.30 -43.49 28.16
N GLN A 15 -28.25 -42.63 27.76
CA GLN A 15 -28.53 -42.33 26.35
C GLN A 15 -27.77 -41.12 25.82
N MET A 16 -26.97 -40.43 26.65
CA MET A 16 -26.07 -39.40 26.16
C MET A 16 -24.87 -40.08 25.49
N PRO A 17 -24.60 -39.78 24.20
CA PRO A 17 -23.40 -40.30 23.56
C PRO A 17 -22.17 -39.83 24.35
N GLU A 18 -21.32 -40.78 24.76
CA GLU A 18 -20.03 -40.49 25.37
C GLU A 18 -19.21 -39.64 24.41
N GLU A 19 -18.87 -38.43 24.84
CA GLU A 19 -18.00 -37.46 24.16
C GLU A 19 -18.26 -37.27 22.65
N ILE A 20 -18.93 -36.16 22.31
CA ILE A 20 -18.89 -35.64 20.94
C ILE A 20 -17.45 -35.20 20.65
N TYR A 21 -16.64 -36.11 20.14
CA TYR A 21 -15.39 -35.78 19.47
C TYR A 21 -15.74 -35.00 18.20
N LEU A 22 -15.54 -33.69 18.24
CA LEU A 22 -15.55 -32.82 17.06
C LEU A 22 -14.27 -33.07 16.24
N ASP A 23 -14.10 -34.31 15.75
CA ASP A 23 -13.04 -34.67 14.82
C ASP A 23 -13.47 -34.28 13.40
N ASP A 24 -13.29 -32.99 13.10
CA ASP A 24 -12.67 -32.49 11.88
C ASP A 24 -12.88 -30.97 11.81
N PRO A 25 -11.84 -30.15 11.50
CA PRO A 25 -12.07 -28.75 11.21
C PRO A 25 -13.04 -28.66 10.03
N ALA A 26 -14.20 -28.04 10.26
CA ALA A 26 -15.23 -27.88 9.25
C ALA A 26 -14.62 -27.38 7.92
N PRO A 27 -15.02 -27.94 6.76
CA PRO A 27 -14.42 -27.61 5.48
C PRO A 27 -14.42 -26.09 5.27
N GLU A 28 -13.26 -25.54 4.94
CA GLU A 28 -13.03 -24.10 4.83
C GLU A 28 -14.05 -23.50 3.86
N THR A 29 -14.99 -22.71 4.39
CA THR A 29 -15.98 -22.02 3.56
C THR A 29 -15.28 -21.08 2.59
N GLY A 30 -15.86 -20.83 1.40
CA GLY A 30 -15.29 -19.90 0.43
C GLY A 30 -14.97 -18.52 1.03
N SER A 31 -15.79 -18.06 1.99
CA SER A 31 -15.57 -16.84 2.77
C SER A 31 -14.32 -16.89 3.66
N ALA A 32 -14.04 -18.03 4.32
CA ALA A 32 -12.86 -18.19 5.16
C ALA A 32 -11.57 -18.18 4.30
N ARG A 33 -11.61 -18.85 3.15
CA ARG A 33 -10.50 -18.85 2.18
C ARG A 33 -10.19 -17.43 1.67
N THR A 34 -11.19 -16.68 1.23
CA THR A 34 -11.00 -15.30 0.76
C THR A 34 -10.49 -14.38 1.87
N ALA A 35 -10.95 -14.56 3.12
CA ALA A 35 -10.45 -13.78 4.24
C ALA A 35 -8.96 -14.08 4.54
N ARG A 36 -8.55 -15.35 4.45
CA ARG A 36 -7.15 -15.77 4.59
C ARG A 36 -6.28 -15.21 3.47
N GLU A 37 -6.70 -15.34 2.22
CA GLU A 37 -5.98 -14.77 1.06
C GLU A 37 -5.77 -13.26 1.19
N ARG A 38 -6.78 -12.52 1.67
CA ARG A 38 -6.65 -11.08 1.93
C ARG A 38 -5.65 -10.77 3.03
N ARG A 39 -5.61 -11.57 4.10
CA ARG A 39 -4.62 -11.42 5.19
C ARG A 39 -3.20 -11.72 4.66
N ASP A 40 -3.03 -12.80 3.93
CA ASP A 40 -1.74 -13.19 3.35
C ASP A 40 -1.23 -12.16 2.33
N ALA A 41 -2.13 -11.59 1.52
CA ALA A 41 -1.79 -10.52 0.58
C ALA A 41 -1.39 -9.22 1.32
N ALA A 42 -2.10 -8.88 2.40
CA ALA A 42 -1.78 -7.73 3.22
C ALA A 42 -0.42 -7.90 3.93
N GLU A 43 -0.13 -9.10 4.42
CA GLU A 43 1.14 -9.45 5.06
C GLU A 43 2.30 -9.40 4.07
N ARG A 44 2.16 -10.00 2.88
CA ARG A 44 3.13 -9.87 1.78
C ARG A 44 3.43 -8.42 1.46
N LYS A 45 2.40 -7.57 1.36
CA LYS A 45 2.56 -6.14 1.09
C LYS A 45 3.27 -5.39 2.22
N ARG A 46 3.04 -5.77 3.48
CA ARG A 46 3.76 -5.21 4.63
C ARG A 46 5.23 -5.62 4.63
N ALA A 47 5.52 -6.90 4.36
CA ALA A 47 6.88 -7.41 4.26
C ALA A 47 7.66 -6.75 3.11
N GLU A 48 7.04 -6.57 1.94
CA GLU A 48 7.66 -5.87 0.81
C GLU A 48 7.97 -4.40 1.13
N ARG A 49 7.06 -3.70 1.83
CA ARG A 49 7.30 -2.33 2.29
C ARG A 49 8.42 -2.26 3.31
N ALA A 50 8.47 -3.20 4.26
CA ALA A 50 9.53 -3.27 5.26
C ALA A 50 10.89 -3.50 4.60
N ARG A 51 10.95 -4.42 3.60
CA ARG A 51 12.15 -4.67 2.81
C ARG A 51 12.60 -3.42 2.04
N ARG A 52 11.70 -2.77 1.31
CA ARG A 52 12.00 -1.52 0.58
C ARG A 52 12.50 -0.42 1.50
N LYS A 53 11.91 -0.29 2.69
CA LYS A 53 12.35 0.66 3.71
C LYS A 53 13.76 0.33 4.21
N ALA A 54 14.08 -0.94 4.43
CA ALA A 54 15.42 -1.39 4.81
C ALA A 54 16.46 -1.13 3.70
N GLU A 55 16.08 -1.28 2.43
CA GLU A 55 16.90 -0.99 1.26
C GLU A 55 17.02 0.53 0.96
N GLY A 56 16.32 1.38 1.72
CA GLY A 56 16.31 2.84 1.51
C GLY A 56 15.61 3.27 0.22
N ILE A 57 14.78 2.41 -0.37
CA ILE A 57 14.05 2.70 -1.61
C ILE A 57 12.86 3.60 -1.24
N PRO A 58 12.78 4.83 -1.79
CA PRO A 58 11.68 5.74 -1.49
C PRO A 58 10.36 5.19 -2.03
N GLU A 59 9.27 5.45 -1.31
CA GLU A 59 7.95 5.06 -1.77
C GLU A 59 7.57 5.81 -3.06
N PRO A 60 6.89 5.16 -4.03
CA PRO A 60 6.49 5.82 -5.28
C PRO A 60 5.67 7.11 -5.07
N ARG A 61 4.80 7.12 -4.05
CA ARG A 61 4.00 8.31 -3.68
C ARG A 61 4.87 9.49 -3.24
N LEU A 62 5.99 9.20 -2.60
CA LEU A 62 6.94 10.21 -2.15
C LEU A 62 7.64 10.85 -3.35
N VAL A 63 8.01 10.04 -4.35
CA VAL A 63 8.59 10.50 -5.61
C VAL A 63 7.59 11.32 -6.42
N ASP A 64 6.34 10.86 -6.55
CA ASP A 64 5.28 11.59 -7.25
C ASP A 64 5.02 12.96 -6.61
N ALA A 65 4.99 13.01 -5.27
CA ALA A 65 4.83 14.25 -4.54
C ALA A 65 6.02 15.20 -4.76
N ALA A 66 7.25 14.71 -4.84
CA ALA A 66 8.41 15.54 -5.14
C ALA A 66 8.36 16.13 -6.55
N ILE A 67 7.97 15.34 -7.54
CA ILE A 67 7.75 15.80 -8.93
C ILE A 67 6.65 16.86 -8.97
N ALA A 68 5.53 16.64 -8.27
CA ALA A 68 4.42 17.58 -8.23
C ALA A 68 4.80 18.91 -7.57
N THR A 69 5.60 18.86 -6.49
CA THR A 69 6.16 20.07 -5.86
C THR A 69 7.06 20.83 -6.84
N ALA A 70 7.98 20.13 -7.50
CA ALA A 70 8.89 20.74 -8.48
C ALA A 70 8.13 21.38 -9.66
N LEU A 71 7.12 20.69 -10.21
CA LEU A 71 6.23 21.24 -11.24
C LEU A 71 5.49 22.49 -10.75
N SER A 72 4.98 22.47 -9.52
CA SER A 72 4.24 23.60 -8.95
C SER A 72 5.13 24.83 -8.79
N ASP A 73 6.38 24.64 -8.35
CA ASP A 73 7.33 25.71 -8.17
C ASP A 73 7.85 26.26 -9.51
N LEU A 74 8.16 25.40 -10.49
CA LEU A 74 8.49 25.84 -11.85
C LEU A 74 7.33 26.61 -12.49
N SER A 75 6.10 26.14 -12.30
CA SER A 75 4.89 26.81 -12.78
C SER A 75 4.74 28.19 -12.13
N ARG A 76 5.03 28.31 -10.83
CA ARG A 76 4.97 29.58 -10.10
C ARG A 76 6.06 30.55 -10.60
N ARG A 77 7.31 30.10 -10.72
CA ARG A 77 8.44 30.92 -11.20
C ARG A 77 8.26 31.35 -12.66
N GLY A 78 7.75 30.46 -13.50
CA GLY A 78 7.47 30.73 -14.92
C GLY A 78 6.22 31.57 -15.17
N GLY A 79 5.52 32.02 -14.12
CA GLY A 79 4.31 32.84 -14.25
C GLY A 79 3.17 32.14 -15.00
N LEU A 80 3.06 30.80 -14.88
CA LEU A 80 2.09 29.99 -15.63
C LEU A 80 0.68 30.57 -15.57
N ARG A 81 0.24 30.93 -14.36
CA ARG A 81 -1.09 31.48 -14.13
C ARG A 81 -1.33 32.79 -14.88
N ALA A 82 -0.32 33.66 -14.95
CA ALA A 82 -0.44 34.94 -15.67
C ALA A 82 -0.52 34.68 -17.18
N ARG A 83 0.39 33.85 -17.71
CA ARG A 83 0.43 33.49 -19.14
C ARG A 83 -0.85 32.81 -19.62
N VAL A 84 -1.36 31.84 -18.85
CA VAL A 84 -2.62 31.15 -19.18
C VAL A 84 -3.80 32.11 -19.10
N ARG A 85 -3.79 33.07 -18.17
CA ARG A 85 -4.86 34.09 -18.07
C ARG A 85 -4.86 35.03 -19.27
N GLU A 86 -3.68 35.44 -19.74
CA GLU A 86 -3.51 36.33 -20.89
C GLU A 86 -3.81 35.62 -22.22
N GLN A 87 -3.26 34.41 -22.40
CA GLN A 87 -3.35 33.66 -23.67
C GLN A 87 -4.60 32.79 -23.77
N ARG A 88 -5.31 32.56 -22.64
CA ARG A 88 -6.45 31.63 -22.52
C ARG A 88 -6.17 30.22 -23.04
N SER A 89 -4.91 29.83 -23.11
CA SER A 89 -4.43 28.56 -23.65
C SER A 89 -3.16 28.12 -22.92
N PHE A 90 -2.84 26.83 -23.03
CA PHE A 90 -1.57 26.25 -22.61
C PHE A 90 -0.62 26.00 -23.79
N GLU A 91 -1.05 26.31 -25.01
CA GLU A 91 -0.29 26.09 -26.23
C GLU A 91 1.00 26.93 -26.22
N GLY A 92 2.13 26.30 -26.58
CA GLY A 92 3.44 26.95 -26.56
C GLY A 92 4.10 27.09 -25.18
N ILE A 93 3.46 26.62 -24.10
CA ILE A 93 4.07 26.59 -22.77
C ILE A 93 4.93 25.34 -22.64
N SER A 94 6.24 25.53 -22.50
CA SER A 94 7.19 24.46 -22.25
C SER A 94 8.00 24.74 -20.98
N TYR A 95 8.34 23.66 -20.27
CA TYR A 95 9.26 23.67 -19.14
C TYR A 95 10.44 22.76 -19.47
N ASP A 96 11.64 23.18 -19.07
CA ASP A 96 12.81 22.35 -19.19
C ASP A 96 12.70 21.13 -18.27
N LEU A 97 12.86 19.94 -18.86
CA LEU A 97 12.84 18.68 -18.13
C LEU A 97 14.05 18.58 -17.19
N GLY A 98 15.23 19.10 -17.59
CA GLY A 98 16.42 19.09 -16.74
C GLY A 98 16.19 19.84 -15.43
N GLY A 99 15.64 21.05 -15.52
CA GLY A 99 15.25 21.85 -14.36
C GLY A 99 14.21 21.17 -13.47
N LEU A 100 13.20 20.51 -14.07
CA LEU A 100 12.20 19.74 -13.30
C LEU A 100 12.85 18.59 -12.52
N LEU A 101 13.72 17.81 -13.17
CA LEU A 101 14.38 16.69 -12.54
C LEU A 101 15.36 17.13 -11.45
N GLY A 102 16.11 18.22 -11.69
CA GLY A 102 16.99 18.82 -10.69
C GLY A 102 16.23 19.23 -9.43
N GLN A 103 15.11 19.94 -9.61
CA GLN A 103 14.30 20.41 -8.48
C GLN A 103 13.55 19.28 -7.77
N ALA A 104 13.10 18.25 -8.49
CA ALA A 104 12.55 17.06 -7.86
C ALA A 104 13.61 16.28 -7.07
N MET A 105 14.86 16.25 -7.54
CA MET A 105 15.99 15.66 -6.82
C MET A 105 16.30 16.41 -5.54
N GLU A 106 16.37 17.75 -5.60
CA GLU A 106 16.58 18.63 -4.45
C GLU A 106 15.48 18.39 -3.40
N GLU A 107 14.22 18.35 -3.82
CA GLU A 107 13.09 18.05 -2.94
C GLU A 107 13.20 16.66 -2.27
N LEU A 108 13.63 15.63 -3.01
CA LEU A 108 13.83 14.28 -2.46
C LEU A 108 14.99 14.21 -1.46
N VAL A 109 16.12 14.83 -1.80
CA VAL A 109 17.34 14.73 -1.01
C VAL A 109 17.27 15.64 0.21
N GLU A 110 16.98 16.91 0.01
CA GLU A 110 17.10 17.93 1.05
C GLU A 110 15.87 17.98 1.97
N ARG A 111 14.67 17.83 1.41
CA ARG A 111 13.44 17.95 2.23
C ARG A 111 12.91 16.63 2.73
N ARG A 112 13.21 15.54 2.03
CA ARG A 112 12.68 14.21 2.35
C ARG A 112 13.74 13.22 2.81
N GLY A 113 15.01 13.65 2.86
CA GLY A 113 16.11 12.87 3.42
C GLY A 113 16.42 11.60 2.64
N VAL A 114 16.04 11.51 1.37
CA VAL A 114 16.34 10.36 0.52
C VAL A 114 17.78 10.49 0.04
N ALA A 115 18.59 9.46 0.24
CA ALA A 115 19.96 9.47 -0.25
C ALA A 115 20.00 9.60 -1.79
N GLN A 116 20.95 10.37 -2.30
CA GLN A 116 21.00 10.79 -3.71
C GLN A 116 20.99 9.63 -4.72
N PRO A 117 21.72 8.51 -4.51
CA PRO A 117 21.65 7.36 -5.43
C PRO A 117 20.24 6.76 -5.52
N GLN A 118 19.56 6.64 -4.38
CA GLN A 118 18.21 6.10 -4.28
C GLN A 118 17.17 7.06 -4.88
N ALA A 119 17.31 8.36 -4.63
CA ALA A 119 16.46 9.39 -5.25
C ALA A 119 16.57 9.37 -6.78
N LYS A 120 17.80 9.26 -7.30
CA LYS A 120 18.06 9.16 -8.75
C LYS A 120 17.45 7.90 -9.35
N ALA A 121 17.73 6.74 -8.77
CA ALA A 121 17.19 5.47 -9.25
C ALA A 121 15.65 5.49 -9.25
N ALA A 122 15.04 6.00 -8.19
CA ALA A 122 13.59 6.06 -8.06
C ALA A 122 12.95 7.05 -9.04
N LEU A 123 13.56 8.21 -9.29
CA LEU A 123 13.10 9.14 -10.33
C LEU A 123 13.19 8.52 -11.72
N MET A 124 14.32 7.89 -12.05
CA MET A 124 14.49 7.21 -13.35
C MET A 124 13.47 6.09 -13.55
N GLN A 125 13.24 5.29 -12.51
CA GLN A 125 12.23 4.23 -12.54
C GLN A 125 10.82 4.81 -12.71
N ARG A 126 10.50 5.92 -12.03
CA ARG A 126 9.17 6.52 -12.09
C ARG A 126 8.86 7.14 -13.45
N LEU A 127 9.88 7.65 -14.13
CA LEU A 127 9.81 8.19 -15.48
C LEU A 127 9.87 7.12 -16.58
N GLY A 128 9.98 5.84 -16.20
CA GLY A 128 10.09 4.73 -17.16
C GLY A 128 11.42 4.68 -17.92
N LEU A 129 12.45 5.39 -17.44
CA LEU A 129 13.78 5.43 -18.03
C LEU A 129 14.63 4.20 -17.66
N THR A 130 14.18 3.42 -16.68
CA THR A 130 14.75 2.13 -16.29
C THR A 130 13.63 1.09 -16.13
N ARG A 131 13.87 -0.17 -16.52
CA ARG A 131 12.91 -1.27 -16.32
C ARG A 131 12.65 -1.47 -14.82
N GLN A 132 11.39 -1.71 -14.46
CA GLN A 132 11.03 -2.22 -13.14
C GLN A 132 11.73 -3.57 -12.95
N ALA A 133 12.70 -3.61 -12.02
CA ALA A 133 13.24 -4.86 -11.49
C ALA A 133 12.27 -5.44 -10.45
#